data_AF-A0A511DYL6-F1
#
_entry.id   AF-A0A511DYL6-F1
#
_cell.length_a   1.000
_cell.length_b   1.000
_cell.length_c   1.000
_cell.angle_alpha   90.00
_cell.angle_beta   90.00
_cell.angle_gamma   90.00
#
_symmetry.space_group_name_H-M   'P 1'
#
loop_
_entity.id
_entity.type
_entity.pdbx_description
1 polymer ?
#
loop_
_entity_poly.entity_id
_entity_poly.type
_entity_poly.pdbx_seq_one_letter_code
_entity_poly.pdbx_strand_id
1 'polypeptide(L)'
;MTPKTFKQSLSSDTAFENYLKNYFLTNKSLNGSYETHEYFEDYSVRLNRHSTLTLKTTTCLDIAAAAIPLKQTENISFHDFRRLILNKKFADINETLAEVFERSLKG
;
A
#
# COMPACT_ATOMS: atom_id res chain seq x y z
N MET A 1 -1.86 -23.10 2.95
CA MET A 1 -3.17 -22.40 2.92
C MET A 1 -2.97 -21.09 2.19
N THR A 2 -3.73 -20.83 1.12
CA THR A 2 -3.72 -19.51 0.45
C THR A 2 -4.54 -18.54 1.31
N PRO A 3 -3.99 -17.40 1.75
CA PRO A 3 -4.74 -16.45 2.58
C PRO A 3 -5.95 -15.91 1.80
N LYS A 4 -7.11 -15.83 2.47
CA LYS A 4 -8.37 -15.40 1.85
C LYS A 4 -8.55 -13.88 1.86
N THR A 5 -7.85 -13.19 2.75
CA THR A 5 -7.88 -11.73 2.86
C THR A 5 -6.48 -11.15 2.85
N PHE A 6 -6.38 -9.86 2.51
CA PHE A 6 -5.12 -9.14 2.55
C PHE A 6 -4.51 -9.15 3.95
N LYS A 7 -5.30 -8.83 4.98
CA LYS A 7 -4.83 -8.87 6.38
C LYS A 7 -4.31 -10.24 6.81
N GLN A 8 -4.93 -11.34 6.38
CA GLN A 8 -4.43 -12.70 6.67
C GLN A 8 -3.10 -13.00 5.99
N SER A 9 -2.87 -12.44 4.80
CA SER A 9 -1.64 -12.65 4.05
C SER A 9 -0.41 -12.06 4.74
N LEU A 10 -0.59 -11.02 5.58
CA LEU A 10 0.49 -10.40 6.36
C LEU A 10 1.11 -11.32 7.42
N SER A 11 0.58 -12.53 7.65
CA SER A 11 1.09 -13.47 8.66
C SER A 11 2.51 -13.99 8.38
N SER A 12 2.94 -14.08 7.11
CA SER A 12 4.30 -14.47 6.74
C SER A 12 4.68 -13.90 5.37
N ASP A 13 5.99 -13.86 5.06
CA ASP A 13 6.47 -13.36 3.77
C ASP A 13 5.93 -14.19 2.61
N THR A 14 5.96 -15.52 2.73
CA THR A 14 5.45 -16.43 1.70
C THR A 14 3.94 -16.29 1.49
N ALA A 15 3.16 -16.13 2.57
CA ALA A 15 1.72 -15.93 2.45
C ALA A 15 1.39 -14.61 1.75
N PHE A 16 2.09 -13.55 2.10
CA PHE A 16 1.93 -12.22 1.52
C PHE A 16 2.32 -12.16 0.04
N GLU A 17 3.48 -12.71 -0.30
CA GLU A 17 3.95 -12.77 -1.68
C GLU A 17 2.99 -13.57 -2.57
N ASN A 18 2.56 -14.75 -2.12
CA ASN A 18 1.60 -15.57 -2.87
C ASN A 18 0.25 -14.86 -3.04
N TYR A 19 -0.22 -14.15 -2.00
CA TYR A 19 -1.43 -13.35 -2.08
C TYR A 19 -1.33 -12.28 -3.17
N LEU A 20 -0.27 -11.46 -3.12
CA LEU A 20 -0.08 -10.37 -4.08
C LEU A 20 0.12 -10.88 -5.50
N LYS A 21 0.92 -11.93 -5.70
CA LYS A 21 1.10 -12.55 -7.03
C LYS A 21 -0.24 -13.00 -7.60
N ASN A 22 -1.07 -13.68 -6.81
CA ASN A 22 -2.40 -14.10 -7.24
C ASN A 22 -3.33 -12.91 -7.49
N TYR A 23 -3.29 -11.89 -6.64
CA TYR A 23 -4.08 -10.66 -6.80
C TYR A 23 -3.77 -9.97 -8.14
N PHE A 24 -2.49 -9.85 -8.50
CA PHE A 24 -2.04 -9.20 -9.74
C PHE A 24 -2.29 -10.02 -11.01
N LEU A 25 -2.75 -11.27 -10.92
CA LEU A 25 -3.21 -12.03 -12.11
C LEU A 25 -4.47 -11.42 -12.73
N THR A 26 -5.31 -10.78 -11.92
CA THR A 26 -6.61 -10.22 -12.34
C THR A 26 -6.71 -8.71 -12.11
N ASN A 27 -5.86 -8.14 -11.26
CA ASN A 27 -5.85 -6.72 -10.92
C ASN A 27 -4.58 -6.06 -11.43
N LYS A 28 -4.70 -4.89 -12.06
CA LYS A 28 -3.53 -4.16 -12.60
C LYS A 28 -2.73 -3.41 -11.52
N SER A 29 -3.37 -3.05 -10.42
CA SER A 29 -2.74 -2.37 -9.29
C SER A 29 -3.49 -2.63 -7.99
N LEU A 30 -2.77 -2.57 -6.88
CA LEU A 30 -3.32 -2.49 -5.53
C LEU A 30 -3.17 -1.05 -5.09
N ASN A 31 -4.27 -0.39 -4.74
CA ASN A 31 -4.26 1.00 -4.34
C ASN A 31 -4.72 1.14 -2.89
N GLY A 32 -4.29 2.20 -2.24
CA GLY A 32 -4.70 2.56 -0.90
C GLY A 32 -4.54 4.07 -0.72
N SER A 33 -5.52 4.72 -0.12
CA SER A 33 -5.47 6.16 0.15
C SER A 33 -5.82 6.42 1.61
N TYR A 34 -5.09 7.37 2.20
CA TYR A 34 -5.35 7.90 3.53
C TYR A 34 -5.44 9.42 3.42
N GLU A 35 -6.49 10.01 3.97
CA GLU A 35 -6.72 11.45 3.91
C GLU A 35 -7.31 11.96 5.22
N THR A 36 -6.84 13.12 5.64
CA THR A 36 -7.36 13.95 6.73
C THR A 36 -7.56 15.36 6.20
N HIS A 37 -8.07 16.26 7.03
CA HIS A 37 -8.20 17.67 6.64
C HIS A 37 -6.87 18.32 6.23
N GLU A 38 -5.74 17.90 6.82
CA GLU A 38 -4.44 18.58 6.65
C GLU A 38 -3.42 17.77 5.84
N TYR A 39 -3.73 16.52 5.50
CA TYR A 39 -2.75 15.59 4.92
C TYR A 39 -3.43 14.49 4.14
N PHE A 40 -2.88 14.17 2.96
CA PHE A 40 -3.20 12.94 2.25
C PHE A 40 -1.95 12.16 1.83
N GLU A 41 -2.12 10.84 1.73
CA GLU A 41 -1.14 9.89 1.21
C GLU A 41 -1.81 8.82 0.35
N ASP A 42 -1.45 8.78 -0.92
CA ASP A 42 -1.89 7.78 -1.89
C ASP A 42 -0.78 6.78 -2.20
N TYR A 43 -1.16 5.52 -2.24
CA TYR A 43 -0.31 4.39 -2.59
C TYR A 43 -0.86 3.68 -3.82
N SER A 44 0.02 3.36 -4.77
CA SER A 44 -0.30 2.48 -5.89
C SER A 44 0.83 1.48 -6.09
N VAL A 45 0.49 0.20 -6.04
CA VAL A 45 1.44 -0.91 -6.13
C VAL A 45 1.12 -1.74 -7.36
N ARG A 46 2.15 -2.07 -8.13
CA ARG A 46 2.02 -2.90 -9.34
C ARG A 46 3.12 -3.94 -9.38
N LEU A 47 2.82 -5.10 -9.95
CA LEU A 47 3.85 -6.08 -10.32
C LEU A 47 4.60 -5.57 -11.57
N ASN A 48 5.92 -5.56 -11.51
CA ASN A 48 6.75 -5.16 -12.63
C ASN A 48 7.27 -6.39 -13.41
N ARG A 49 7.94 -6.13 -14.55
CA ARG A 49 8.46 -7.18 -15.45
C ARG A 49 9.55 -8.06 -14.83
N HIS A 50 10.18 -7.61 -13.75
CA HIS A 50 11.21 -8.36 -13.02
C HIS A 50 10.62 -9.21 -11.88
N SER A 51 9.29 -9.39 -11.84
CA SER A 51 8.60 -10.07 -10.75
C SER A 51 8.84 -9.44 -9.38
N THR A 52 9.11 -8.13 -9.33
CA THR A 52 9.14 -7.32 -8.09
C THR A 52 8.01 -6.30 -8.11
N LEU A 53 7.87 -5.50 -7.04
CA LEU A 53 6.81 -4.52 -6.93
C LEU A 53 7.35 -3.14 -7.30
N THR A 54 6.56 -2.37 -8.05
CA THR A 54 6.74 -0.92 -8.16
C THR A 54 5.74 -0.26 -7.22
N LEU A 55 6.24 0.48 -6.24
CA LEU A 55 5.46 1.29 -5.31
C LEU A 55 5.53 2.74 -5.74
N LYS A 56 4.37 3.36 -5.94
CA LYS A 56 4.22 4.79 -6.12
C LYS A 56 3.50 5.38 -4.91
N THR A 57 4.11 6.38 -4.29
CA THR A 57 3.53 7.13 -3.17
C THR A 57 3.34 8.58 -3.60
N THR A 58 2.18 9.16 -3.31
CA THR A 58 1.92 10.59 -3.47
C THR A 58 1.51 11.14 -2.12
N THR A 59 2.27 12.10 -1.57
CA THR A 59 1.94 12.76 -0.31
C THR A 59 1.67 14.23 -0.56
N CYS A 60 0.79 14.82 0.23
CA CYS A 60 0.62 16.26 0.25
C CYS A 60 0.20 16.72 1.64
N LEU A 61 0.73 17.87 2.04
CA LEU A 61 0.30 18.60 3.23
C LEU A 61 -0.59 19.74 2.76
N ASP A 62 -1.81 19.81 3.26
CA ASP A 62 -2.70 20.94 3.02
C ASP A 62 -2.23 22.11 3.89
N ILE A 63 -1.25 22.84 3.37
CA ILE A 63 -0.80 24.11 3.92
C ILE A 63 -1.53 25.24 3.21
N ALA A 64 -1.98 26.25 3.96
CA ALA A 64 -2.78 27.39 3.50
C ALA A 64 -2.18 28.22 2.33
N ALA A 65 -0.98 27.88 1.85
CA ALA A 65 -0.23 28.57 0.79
C ALA A 65 -0.10 27.76 -0.52
N ALA A 66 -0.98 26.78 -0.76
CA ALA A 66 -0.98 25.82 -1.86
C ALA A 66 -0.14 24.56 -1.59
N ALA A 67 -0.85 23.43 -1.57
CA ALA A 67 -0.30 22.10 -1.35
C ALA A 67 0.45 21.63 -2.62
N ILE A 68 1.75 21.36 -2.54
CA ILE A 68 2.53 20.76 -3.63
C ILE A 68 2.64 19.25 -3.37
N PRO A 69 2.07 18.38 -4.23
CA PRO A 69 2.17 16.95 -4.03
C PRO A 69 3.60 16.44 -4.28
N LEU A 70 4.16 15.74 -3.31
CA LEU A 70 5.41 15.00 -3.45
C LEU A 70 5.11 13.60 -3.98
N LYS A 71 5.67 13.28 -5.15
CA LYS A 71 5.53 11.95 -5.79
C LYS A 71 6.84 11.19 -5.69
N GLN A 72 6.77 9.97 -5.20
CA GLN A 72 7.89 9.04 -5.12
C GLN A 72 7.53 7.75 -5.86
N THR A 73 8.50 7.13 -6.51
CA THR A 73 8.34 5.84 -7.17
C THR A 73 9.60 5.03 -6.97
N GLU A 74 9.43 3.82 -6.46
CA GLU A 74 10.53 2.90 -6.16
C GLU A 74 10.18 1.48 -6.57
N ASN A 75 11.22 0.67 -6.82
CA ASN A 75 11.06 -0.77 -6.91
C ASN A 75 11.34 -1.36 -5.52
N ILE A 76 10.38 -2.11 -4.99
CA ILE A 76 10.41 -2.68 -3.64
C ILE A 76 10.20 -4.20 -3.72
N SER A 77 10.85 -4.94 -2.82
CA SER A 77 10.64 -6.38 -2.70
C SER A 77 9.29 -6.69 -2.01
N PHE A 78 8.77 -7.90 -2.18
CA PHE A 78 7.57 -8.33 -1.43
C PHE A 78 7.78 -8.27 0.09
N HIS A 79 8.97 -8.67 0.54
CA HIS A 79 9.37 -8.63 1.94
C HIS A 79 9.37 -7.20 2.49
N ASP A 80 10.02 -6.26 1.79
CA ASP A 80 10.12 -4.88 2.26
C ASP A 80 8.77 -4.17 2.19
N PHE A 81 7.95 -4.49 1.19
CA PHE A 81 6.58 -3.99 1.13
C PHE A 81 5.72 -4.52 2.28
N ARG A 82 5.85 -5.80 2.64
CA ARG A 82 5.18 -6.36 3.83
C ARG A 82 5.62 -5.63 5.09
N ARG A 83 6.92 -5.38 5.25
CA ARG A 83 7.46 -4.63 6.39
C ARG A 83 6.94 -3.20 6.42
N LEU A 84 6.85 -2.52 5.29
CA LEU A 84 6.23 -1.19 5.20
C LEU A 84 4.80 -1.23 5.73
N ILE A 85 3.97 -2.15 5.23
CA ILE A 85 2.57 -2.28 5.64
C ILE A 85 2.43 -2.54 7.15
N LEU A 86 3.27 -3.40 7.72
CA LEU A 86 3.21 -3.76 9.13
C LEU A 86 3.66 -2.62 10.07
N ASN A 87 4.56 -1.74 9.60
CA ASN A 87 5.19 -0.73 10.46
C ASN A 87 4.66 0.70 10.23
N LYS A 88 4.04 0.98 9.09
CA LYS A 88 3.51 2.31 8.77
C LYS A 88 2.21 2.57 9.51
N LYS A 89 2.27 3.57 10.40
CA LYS A 89 1.13 4.20 11.07
C LYS A 89 0.99 5.63 10.57
N PHE A 90 -0.24 6.13 10.46
CA PHE A 90 -0.50 7.51 10.06
C PHE A 90 -0.52 8.45 11.27
N ALA A 91 -0.62 9.75 11.00
CA ALA A 91 -0.67 10.80 12.02
C ALA A 91 -1.93 10.67 12.90
N ASP A 92 -3.06 10.25 12.33
CA ASP A 92 -4.15 9.70 13.14
C ASP A 92 -3.75 8.29 13.57
N ILE A 93 -3.40 8.17 14.85
CA ILE A 93 -2.85 6.96 15.46
C ILE A 93 -3.78 5.73 15.37
N ASN A 94 -5.03 5.94 14.92
CA ASN A 94 -6.05 4.90 14.81
C ASN A 94 -6.07 4.18 13.47
N GLU A 95 -5.27 4.60 12.48
CA GLU A 95 -5.23 3.95 11.17
C GLU A 95 -3.82 3.46 10.79
N THR A 96 -3.78 2.23 10.26
CA THR A 96 -2.57 1.58 9.74
C THR A 96 -2.62 1.43 8.22
N LEU A 97 -1.47 1.34 7.58
CA LEU A 97 -1.41 1.07 6.13
C LEU A 97 -2.07 -0.27 5.76
N ALA A 98 -2.05 -1.24 6.67
CA ALA A 98 -2.76 -2.50 6.50
C ALA A 98 -4.28 -2.32 6.37
N GLU A 99 -4.86 -1.42 7.18
CA GLU A 99 -6.30 -1.10 7.15
C GLU A 99 -6.68 -0.30 5.92
N VAL A 100 -5.82 0.62 5.48
CA VAL A 100 -5.99 1.36 4.22
C VAL A 100 -6.15 0.39 3.05
N PHE A 101 -5.21 -0.54 2.86
CA PHE A 101 -5.30 -1.50 1.75
C PHE A 101 -6.47 -2.47 1.91
N GLU A 102 -6.73 -2.97 3.12
CA GLU A 102 -7.86 -3.87 3.37
C GLU A 102 -9.21 -3.20 3.05
N ARG A 103 -9.35 -1.89 3.30
CA ARG A 103 -10.54 -1.09 2.98
C ARG A 103 -10.70 -0.91 1.48
N SER A 104 -9.63 -0.55 0.77
CA SER A 104 -9.65 -0.37 -0.69
C SER A 104 -9.98 -1.65 -1.45
N LEU A 105 -9.78 -2.82 -0.84
CA LEU A 105 -10.14 -4.13 -1.42
C LEU A 105 -11.60 -4.55 -1.18
N LYS A 106 -12.33 -3.84 -0.31
CA LYS A 106 -13.75 -4.09 0.00
C LYS A 106 -14.71 -3.11 -0.68
N GLY A 107 -14.15 -2.09 -1.33
CA GLY A 107 -14.89 -1.08 -2.09
C GLY A 107 -15.20 -1.50 -3.52
#